data_AF-A0A5Y1IBT1-F1
#
_entry.id   AF-A0A5Y1IBT1-F1
#
_cell.length_a   1.000
_cell.length_b   1.000
_cell.length_c   1.000
_cell.angle_alpha   90.00
_cell.angle_beta   90.00
_cell.angle_gamma   90.00
#
_symmetry.space_group_name_H-M   'P 1'
#
loop_
_entity.id
_entity.type
_entity.pdbx_description
1 polymer ?
#
loop_
_entity_poly.entity_id
_entity_poly.type
_entity_poly.pdbx_seq_one_letter_code
_entity_poly.pdbx_strand_id
1 'polypeptide(L)'
;MNKFKILGEYKDWCEIYKDGTLIHNGSSLGIVSQVESELCLRLNYGTNKHFYSILKKCGDFILAVPKKVEFLKTEYKYEPIIFNKQEFDEFIDYIYVDEKLISSIPQINKEDLLNIWFVSNPQHKTYINE
;
A
#
# COMPACT_ATOMS: atom_id res chain seq x y z
N MET A 1 -10.66 -15.51 -8.50
CA MET A 1 -9.44 -16.13 -7.95
C MET A 1 -8.35 -15.09 -8.11
N ASN A 2 -8.17 -14.26 -7.09
CA ASN A 2 -7.34 -13.05 -7.18
C ASN A 2 -5.95 -13.42 -6.74
N LYS A 3 -5.03 -13.50 -7.70
CA LYS A 3 -3.64 -13.89 -7.48
C LYS A 3 -2.79 -12.64 -7.39
N PHE A 4 -2.36 -12.32 -6.18
CA PHE A 4 -1.14 -11.54 -5.96
C PHE A 4 0.01 -12.20 -6.72
N LYS A 5 0.87 -11.41 -7.37
CA LYS A 5 2.00 -11.93 -8.17
C LYS A 5 3.24 -11.07 -7.99
N ILE A 6 4.33 -11.70 -7.57
CA ILE A 6 5.66 -11.11 -7.50
C ILE A 6 6.54 -11.70 -8.61
N LEU A 7 7.17 -10.84 -9.42
CA LEU A 7 8.10 -11.22 -10.49
C LEU A 7 9.44 -10.51 -10.29
N GLY A 8 10.57 -11.21 -10.36
CA GLY A 8 11.88 -10.58 -10.13
C GLY A 8 13.06 -11.35 -10.74
N GLU A 9 14.03 -10.64 -11.31
CA GLU A 9 15.25 -11.19 -11.91
C GLU A 9 16.44 -11.25 -10.92
N TYR A 10 16.40 -10.47 -9.83
CA TYR A 10 17.42 -10.43 -8.77
C TYR A 10 16.75 -10.63 -7.40
N LYS A 11 17.48 -11.16 -6.41
CA LYS A 11 16.92 -11.48 -5.07
C LYS A 11 16.13 -10.34 -4.44
N ASP A 12 16.51 -9.09 -4.73
CA ASP A 12 15.94 -7.91 -4.09
C ASP A 12 15.15 -7.01 -5.05
N TRP A 13 14.96 -7.34 -6.33
CA TRP A 13 14.17 -6.52 -7.27
C TRP A 13 12.91 -7.27 -7.70
N CYS A 14 11.76 -6.64 -7.55
CA CYS A 14 10.49 -7.25 -7.90
C CYS A 14 9.44 -6.27 -8.45
N GLU A 15 8.60 -6.80 -9.31
CA GLU A 15 7.31 -6.27 -9.69
C GLU A 15 6.24 -6.92 -8.84
N ILE A 16 5.39 -6.11 -8.21
CA ILE A 16 4.32 -6.55 -7.35
C ILE A 16 3.00 -6.14 -7.95
N TYR A 17 2.14 -7.13 -8.20
CA TYR A 17 0.82 -6.94 -8.76
C TYR A 17 -0.27 -7.27 -7.75
N LYS A 18 -1.26 -6.39 -7.65
CA LYS A 18 -2.54 -6.65 -6.96
C LYS A 18 -3.67 -6.54 -7.97
N ASP A 19 -4.45 -7.61 -8.12
CA ASP A 19 -5.62 -7.65 -9.01
C ASP A 19 -5.33 -7.20 -10.46
N GLY A 20 -4.11 -7.50 -10.95
CA GLY A 20 -3.64 -7.11 -12.28
C GLY A 20 -2.98 -5.72 -12.38
N THR A 21 -3.05 -4.92 -11.31
CA THR A 21 -2.43 -3.59 -11.23
C THR A 21 -1.01 -3.69 -10.65
N LEU A 22 -0.04 -3.10 -11.35
CA LEU A 22 1.33 -2.96 -10.84
C LEU A 22 1.34 -1.92 -9.72
N ILE A 23 1.57 -2.35 -8.48
CA ILE A 23 1.63 -1.47 -7.31
C ILE A 23 3.06 -1.10 -6.92
N HIS A 24 4.04 -1.92 -7.32
CA HIS A 24 5.46 -1.63 -7.10
C HIS A 24 6.33 -2.26 -8.17
N ASN A 25 7.35 -1.55 -8.64
CA ASN A 25 8.43 -2.08 -9.46
C ASN A 25 9.75 -1.52 -8.94
N GLY A 26 10.55 -2.35 -8.28
CA GLY A 26 11.76 -1.88 -7.62
C GLY A 26 12.25 -2.83 -6.56
N SER A 27 13.04 -2.32 -5.61
CA SER A 27 13.56 -3.16 -4.55
C SER A 27 12.44 -3.69 -3.63
N SER A 28 12.49 -4.96 -3.25
CA SER A 28 11.65 -5.58 -2.21
C SER A 28 11.98 -5.05 -0.81
N LEU A 29 13.21 -4.55 -0.62
CA LEU A 29 13.66 -4.00 0.66
C LEU A 29 12.98 -2.66 0.96
N GLY A 30 12.43 -2.55 2.17
CA GLY A 30 11.80 -1.32 2.65
C GLY A 30 10.45 -1.00 2.00
N ILE A 31 9.83 -1.96 1.29
CA ILE A 31 8.44 -1.82 0.83
C ILE A 31 7.52 -1.66 2.04
N VAL A 32 7.73 -2.44 3.09
CA VAL A 32 7.12 -2.17 4.40
C VAL A 32 8.17 -1.54 5.30
N SER A 33 7.85 -0.36 5.82
CA SER A 33 8.76 0.40 6.69
C SER A 33 7.99 1.18 7.75
N GLN A 34 8.64 1.43 8.88
CA GLN A 34 8.07 2.27 9.92
C GLN A 34 8.38 3.75 9.61
N VAL A 35 7.33 4.55 9.46
CA VAL A 35 7.40 5.99 9.18
C VAL A 35 6.59 6.71 10.24
N GLU A 36 7.22 7.59 11.03
CA GLU A 36 6.54 8.35 12.09
C GLU A 36 5.78 7.45 13.09
N SER A 37 6.35 6.29 13.39
CA SER A 37 5.76 5.22 14.22
C SER A 37 4.64 4.41 13.57
N GLU A 38 4.27 4.68 12.33
CA GLU A 38 3.27 3.93 11.57
C GLU A 38 3.92 2.92 10.63
N LEU A 39 3.42 1.69 10.60
CA LEU A 39 3.86 0.71 9.61
C LEU A 39 3.21 1.04 8.26
N CYS A 40 4.03 1.33 7.25
CA CYS A 40 3.59 1.82 5.95
C CYS A 40 4.08 0.94 4.80
N LEU A 41 3.22 0.81 3.78
CA LEU A 41 3.58 0.39 2.44
C LEU A 41 4.13 1.56 1.64
N ARG A 42 5.34 1.41 1.12
CA ARG A 42 6.03 2.33 0.23
C ARG A 42 5.94 1.78 -1.18
N LEU A 43 5.06 2.38 -1.98
CA LEU A 43 4.70 1.91 -3.31
C LEU A 43 5.04 2.96 -4.36
N ASN A 44 5.25 2.54 -5.60
CA ASN A 44 5.63 3.45 -6.69
C ASN A 44 4.75 3.36 -7.95
N TYR A 45 3.84 2.38 -8.03
CA TYR A 45 2.91 2.22 -9.15
C TYR A 45 3.59 2.25 -10.54
N GLY A 46 4.82 1.72 -10.64
CA GLY A 46 5.61 1.72 -11.87
C GLY A 46 6.24 3.08 -12.23
N THR A 47 6.23 4.05 -11.32
CA THR A 47 6.86 5.36 -11.48
C THR A 47 8.19 5.45 -10.70
N ASN A 48 8.96 6.53 -10.91
CA ASN A 48 10.16 6.82 -10.12
C ASN A 48 9.87 7.50 -8.76
N LYS A 49 8.59 7.79 -8.48
CA LYS A 49 8.14 8.43 -7.23
C LYS A 49 7.57 7.39 -6.28
N HIS A 50 7.68 7.65 -4.98
CA HIS A 50 7.19 6.76 -3.96
C HIS A 50 6.13 7.44 -3.10
N PHE A 51 5.15 6.65 -2.69
CA PHE A 51 4.01 7.07 -1.90
C PHE A 51 3.83 6.11 -0.73
N TYR A 52 3.46 6.66 0.43
CA TYR A 52 3.28 5.87 1.64
C TYR A 52 1.80 5.67 1.95
N SER A 53 1.42 4.43 2.23
CA SER A 53 0.10 4.07 2.74
C SER A 53 0.26 3.30 4.05
N ILE A 54 -0.43 3.75 5.10
CA ILE A 54 -0.42 3.13 6.42
C ILE A 54 -1.16 1.79 6.36
N LEU A 55 -0.57 0.73 6.90
CA LEU A 55 -1.25 -0.55 7.06
C LEU A 55 -2.25 -0.45 8.23
N LYS A 56 -3.50 -0.86 8.00
CA LYS A 56 -4.55 -0.98 9.02
C LYS A 56 -5.25 -2.33 8.95
N LYS A 57 -5.70 -2.85 10.10
CA LYS A 57 -6.55 -4.05 10.19
C LYS A 57 -8.02 -3.67 10.07
N CYS A 58 -8.80 -4.48 9.34
CA CYS A 58 -10.25 -4.42 9.28
C CYS A 58 -10.81 -5.84 9.29
N GLY A 59 -11.10 -6.38 10.48
CA GLY A 59 -11.41 -7.80 10.63
C GLY A 59 -10.22 -8.66 10.18
N ASP A 60 -10.46 -9.61 9.27
CA ASP A 60 -9.44 -10.51 8.70
C ASP A 60 -8.67 -9.91 7.51
N PHE A 61 -8.90 -8.63 7.21
CA PHE A 61 -8.26 -7.92 6.10
C PHE A 61 -7.22 -6.92 6.59
N ILE A 62 -6.20 -6.71 5.76
CA ILE A 62 -5.24 -5.62 5.89
C ILE A 62 -5.45 -4.63 4.75
N LEU A 63 -5.62 -3.35 5.08
CA LEU A 63 -5.84 -2.27 4.13
C LEU A 63 -4.65 -1.32 4.11
N ALA A 64 -4.29 -0.84 2.92
CA ALA A 64 -3.34 0.23 2.72
C ALA A 64 -4.07 1.58 2.73
N VAL A 65 -4.05 2.31 3.84
CA VAL A 65 -4.69 3.63 3.98
C VAL A 65 -3.72 4.72 3.51
N PRO A 66 -4.07 5.54 2.52
CA PRO A 66 -3.14 6.53 1.99
C PRO A 66 -2.87 7.64 3.01
N LYS A 67 -1.61 8.06 3.17
CA LYS A 67 -1.28 9.18 4.08
C LYS A 67 -1.81 10.49 3.50
N LYS A 68 -2.42 11.34 4.32
CA LYS A 68 -3.00 12.62 3.88
C LYS A 68 -2.03 13.53 3.12
N VAL A 69 -0.75 13.53 3.51
CA VAL A 69 0.29 14.31 2.84
C VAL A 69 0.48 13.90 1.37
N GLU A 70 0.19 12.64 1.04
CA GLU A 70 0.29 12.12 -0.32
C GLU A 70 -0.82 12.67 -1.21
N PHE A 71 -1.95 13.11 -0.64
CA PHE A 71 -3.08 13.67 -1.39
C PHE A 71 -2.71 14.95 -2.13
N LEU A 72 -1.68 15.67 -1.64
CA LEU A 72 -1.21 16.92 -2.22
C LEU A 72 -0.32 16.70 -3.45
N LYS A 73 0.10 15.46 -3.73
CA LYS A 73 0.96 15.15 -4.86
C LYS A 73 0.11 14.91 -6.10
N THR A 74 0.23 15.78 -7.10
CA THR A 74 -0.55 15.74 -8.35
C THR A 74 -0.39 14.43 -9.13
N GLU A 75 0.79 13.81 -9.04
CA GLU A 75 1.07 12.49 -9.61
C GLU A 75 0.43 11.31 -8.87
N TYR A 76 -0.10 11.50 -7.64
CA TYR A 76 -0.52 10.37 -6.82
C TYR A 76 -1.79 9.74 -7.39
N LYS A 77 -1.69 8.46 -7.75
CA LYS A 77 -2.79 7.61 -8.17
C LYS A 77 -2.93 6.53 -7.10
N TYR A 78 -3.76 6.82 -6.10
CA TYR A 78 -4.07 5.81 -5.10
C TYR A 78 -4.94 4.74 -5.74
N GLU A 79 -4.49 3.49 -5.61
CA GLU A 79 -5.29 2.31 -5.91
C GLU A 79 -5.59 1.63 -4.57
N PRO A 80 -6.86 1.30 -4.26
CA PRO A 80 -7.20 0.57 -3.05
C PRO A 80 -6.50 -0.79 -3.02
N ILE A 81 -5.67 -1.01 -1.99
CA ILE A 81 -4.99 -2.28 -1.78
C ILE A 81 -5.54 -2.92 -0.51
N ILE A 82 -6.17 -4.08 -0.69
CA ILE A 82 -6.76 -4.88 0.37
C ILE A 82 -6.18 -6.29 0.27
N PHE A 83 -5.53 -6.74 1.33
CA PHE A 83 -5.06 -8.11 1.46
C PHE A 83 -6.03 -8.88 2.34
N ASN A 84 -6.42 -10.08 1.93
CA ASN A 84 -6.87 -11.07 2.90
C ASN A 84 -5.66 -11.61 3.68
N LYS A 85 -5.92 -12.35 4.76
CA LYS A 85 -4.86 -12.92 5.61
C LYS A 85 -3.81 -13.71 4.82
N GLN A 86 -4.23 -14.64 3.96
CA GLN A 86 -3.30 -15.48 3.21
C GLN A 86 -2.44 -14.64 2.25
N GLU A 87 -3.06 -13.72 1.50
CA GLU A 87 -2.33 -12.82 0.59
C GLU A 87 -1.31 -11.96 1.35
N PHE A 88 -1.66 -11.52 2.56
CA PHE A 88 -0.78 -10.70 3.39
C PHE A 88 0.40 -11.49 3.95
N ASP A 89 0.14 -12.70 4.46
CA ASP A 89 1.18 -13.59 4.99
C ASP A 89 2.19 -13.93 3.86
N GLU A 90 1.70 -14.31 2.67
CA GLU A 90 2.55 -14.54 1.49
C GLU A 90 3.34 -13.28 1.12
N PHE A 91 2.71 -12.11 1.10
CA PHE A 91 3.38 -10.85 0.79
C PHE A 91 4.53 -10.54 1.76
N ILE A 92 4.29 -10.67 3.07
CA ILE A 92 5.29 -10.39 4.11
C ILE A 92 6.49 -11.33 4.01
N ASP A 93 6.27 -12.61 3.74
CA ASP A 93 7.34 -13.60 3.53
C ASP A 93 8.29 -13.21 2.39
N TYR A 94 7.76 -12.58 1.33
CA TYR A 94 8.57 -12.14 0.19
C TYR A 94 9.41 -10.89 0.46
N ILE A 95 9.01 -10.04 1.41
CA ILE A 95 9.65 -8.74 1.66
C ILE A 95 10.41 -8.68 2.99
N TYR A 96 10.50 -9.79 3.73
CA TYR A 96 11.34 -9.98 4.92
C TYR A 96 11.10 -8.96 6.04
N VAL A 97 9.83 -8.79 6.46
CA VAL A 97 9.46 -7.88 7.56
C VAL A 97 9.40 -8.63 8.89
N ASP A 98 9.82 -7.97 9.98
CA ASP A 98 9.68 -8.52 11.34
C ASP A 98 8.20 -8.69 11.71
N GLU A 99 7.79 -9.93 12.00
CA GLU A 99 6.42 -10.29 12.43
C GLU A 99 5.93 -9.46 13.63
N LYS A 100 6.83 -8.99 14.51
CA LYS A 100 6.45 -8.14 15.64
C LYS A 100 5.87 -6.81 15.18
N LEU A 101 6.40 -6.24 14.09
CA LEU A 101 5.85 -5.01 13.50
C LEU A 101 4.47 -5.26 12.89
N ILE A 102 4.23 -6.46 12.36
CA ILE A 102 2.92 -6.86 11.82
C ILE A 102 1.88 -6.98 12.93
N SER A 103 2.28 -7.52 14.09
CA SER A 103 1.39 -7.69 15.24
C SER A 103 0.82 -6.35 15.74
N SER A 104 1.58 -5.26 15.61
CA SER A 104 1.21 -3.92 16.07
C SER A 104 0.40 -3.09 15.08
N ILE A 105 0.05 -3.64 13.90
CA ILE A 105 -0.82 -2.96 12.93
C ILE A 105 -2.15 -2.59 13.62
N PRO A 106 -2.53 -1.30 13.66
CA PRO A 106 -3.72 -0.85 14.37
C PRO A 106 -5.00 -1.12 13.58
N GLN A 107 -6.13 -1.14 14.27
CA GLN A 107 -7.44 -1.24 13.63
C GLN A 107 -7.76 0.04 12.84
N ILE A 108 -8.48 -0.14 11.74
CA ILE A 108 -8.99 0.95 10.93
C ILE A 108 -10.02 1.77 11.72
N ASN A 109 -10.04 3.08 11.49
CA ASN A 109 -11.05 3.97 12.05
C ASN A 109 -11.93 4.60 10.94
N LYS A 110 -12.93 5.39 11.36
CA LYS A 110 -13.85 6.06 10.43
C LYS A 110 -13.12 7.00 9.45
N GLU A 111 -12.12 7.73 9.94
CA GLU A 111 -11.37 8.70 9.14
C GLU A 111 -10.52 8.01 8.07
N ASP A 112 -9.92 6.86 8.38
CA ASP A 112 -9.19 6.03 7.43
C ASP A 112 -10.09 5.61 6.26
N LEU A 113 -11.33 5.18 6.54
CA LEU A 113 -12.30 4.81 5.51
C LEU A 113 -12.71 5.99 4.63
N LEU A 114 -12.91 7.17 5.24
CA LEU A 114 -13.20 8.41 4.49
C LEU A 114 -12.03 8.82 3.59
N ASN A 115 -10.80 8.70 4.08
CA ASN A 115 -9.59 8.96 3.32
C ASN A 115 -9.50 8.06 2.09
N ILE A 116 -9.66 6.74 2.28
CA ILE A 116 -9.69 5.76 1.19
C ILE A 116 -10.75 6.16 0.16
N TRP A 117 -12.00 6.38 0.59
CA TRP A 117 -13.09 6.77 -0.31
C TRP A 117 -12.71 8.01 -1.12
N PHE A 118 -12.28 9.07 -0.45
CA PHE A 118 -12.03 10.37 -1.06
C PHE A 118 -11.02 10.28 -2.20
N VAL A 119 -9.91 9.55 -2.00
CA VAL A 119 -8.85 9.45 -3.02
C VAL A 119 -9.09 8.36 -4.06
N SER A 120 -9.96 7.40 -3.77
CA SER A 120 -10.34 6.35 -4.73
C SER A 120 -11.29 6.86 -5.82
N ASN A 121 -11.87 8.05 -5.63
CA ASN A 121 -12.78 8.63 -6.61
C ASN A 121 -12.00 9.46 -7.66
N PRO A 122 -11.96 9.02 -8.94
CA PRO A 122 -11.23 9.73 -9.99
C PRO A 122 -11.75 11.15 -10.26
N GLN A 123 -13.00 11.47 -9.88
CA GLN A 123 -13.60 12.80 -10.04
C GLN A 123 -13.17 13.82 -8.97
N HIS A 124 -12.52 13.39 -7.87
CA HIS A 124 -12.03 14.33 -6.85
C HIS A 124 -10.66 14.94 -7.18
N LYS A 125 -10.01 14.52 -8.29
CA LYS A 125 -8.79 15.18 -8.80
C LYS A 125 -9.03 16.56 -9.42
N THR A 126 -10.29 16.95 -9.62
CA THR A 126 -10.68 18.21 -10.27
C THR A 126 -11.07 19.35 -9.33
N TYR A 127 -11.08 19.15 -8.00
CA TYR A 127 -11.47 20.19 -7.04
C TYR A 127 -10.31 20.95 -6.38
N ILE A 128 -9.07 20.70 -6.77
CA ILE A 128 -7.93 21.56 -6.45
C ILE A 128 -7.54 22.27 -7.74
N ASN A 129 -8.34 23.27 -8.13
CA ASN A 129 -7.98 24.36 -9.02
C ASN A 129 -9.20 25.31 -9.11
N GLU A 130 -9.35 26.16 -8.10
CA GLU A 130 -9.73 27.57 -8.25
C GLU A 130 -8.93 28.40 -7.24
#